data_AF-A0A177AVM3-F1
#
_entry.id   AF-A0A177AVM3-F1
#
_cell.length_a   1.000
_cell.length_b   1.000
_cell.length_c   1.000
_cell.angle_alpha   90.00
_cell.angle_beta   90.00
_cell.angle_gamma   90.00
#
_symmetry.space_group_name_H-M   'P 1'
#
loop_
_entity.id
_entity.type
_entity.pdbx_description
1 polymer ?
#
loop_
_entity_poly.entity_id
_entity_poly.type
_entity_poly.pdbx_seq_one_letter_code
_entity_poly.pdbx_strand_id
1 'polypeptide(L)'
;MTSLAQLQSLIKKNKDAYRDEFLSQYQHFMCYVDIFKCSPKEYNQGMVDVLMFLIQVANLYNKLNEIIDIIVDLFKTFSVEMNPELRI
;
A
#
# COMPACT_ATOMS: atom_id res chain seq x y z
N MET A 1 12.41 8.74 14.09
CA MET A 1 11.14 8.94 13.38
C MET A 1 11.46 9.19 11.92
N THR A 2 11.42 8.15 11.09
CA THR A 2 11.72 8.26 9.66
C THR A 2 10.39 8.38 8.92
N SER A 3 10.19 9.45 8.16
CA SER A 3 8.98 9.62 7.36
C SER A 3 8.99 8.68 6.15
N LEU A 4 7.83 8.31 5.62
CA LEU A 4 7.72 7.44 4.43
C LEU A 4 8.50 8.01 3.23
N ALA A 5 8.50 9.33 3.05
CA ALA A 5 9.27 10.02 2.00
C ALA A 5 10.79 9.90 2.18
N GLN A 6 11.27 9.96 3.44
CA GLN A 6 12.68 9.75 3.74
C GLN A 6 13.07 8.30 3.49
N LEU A 7 12.26 7.34 3.96
CA LEU A 7 12.49 5.92 3.72
C LEU A 7 12.52 5.59 2.22
N GLN A 8 11.62 6.18 1.44
CA GLN A 8 11.62 6.03 -0.01
C GLN A 8 12.94 6.48 -0.64
N SER A 9 13.45 7.64 -0.22
CA SER A 9 14.72 8.18 -0.72
C SER A 9 15.91 7.29 -0.34
N LEU A 10 15.86 6.67 0.84
CA LEU A 10 16.88 5.74 1.31
C LEU A 10 16.86 4.41 0.54
N ILE A 11 15.68 3.83 0.31
CA ILE A 11 15.50 2.61 -0.51
C ILE A 11 16.00 2.85 -1.94
N LYS A 12 15.67 3.99 -2.56
CA LYS A 12 16.15 4.34 -3.90
C LYS A 12 17.68 4.44 -3.99
N LYS A 13 18.36 4.76 -2.89
CA LYS A 13 19.83 4.82 -2.82
C LYS A 13 20.46 3.45 -2.59
N ASN A 14 19.88 2.63 -1.71
CA ASN A 14 20.41 1.30 -1.41
C ASN A 14 19.28 0.34 -0.97
N LYS A 15 18.62 -0.28 -1.93
CA LYS A 15 17.48 -1.18 -1.67
C LYS A 15 17.82 -2.33 -0.70
N ASP A 16 19.02 -2.89 -0.77
CA ASP A 16 19.35 -4.10 -0.02
C ASP A 16 19.52 -3.80 1.48
N ALA A 17 19.94 -2.58 1.83
CA ALA A 17 20.06 -2.13 3.22
C ALA A 17 18.73 -1.80 3.90
N TYR A 18 17.65 -1.54 3.12
CA TYR A 18 16.35 -1.11 3.64
C TYR A 18 15.23 -2.11 3.35
N ARG A 19 15.60 -3.38 3.18
CA ARG A 19 14.66 -4.47 2.85
C ARG A 19 13.69 -4.73 4.00
N ASP A 20 14.17 -4.68 5.23
CA ASP A 20 13.35 -4.98 6.41
C ASP A 20 12.33 -3.87 6.67
N GLU A 21 12.72 -2.61 6.47
CA GLU A 21 11.79 -1.48 6.56
C GLU A 21 10.74 -1.51 5.45
N PHE A 22 11.14 -1.88 4.23
CA PHE A 22 10.17 -2.13 3.15
C PHE A 22 9.18 -3.23 3.54
N LEU A 23 9.67 -4.36 4.07
CA LEU A 23 8.83 -5.48 4.47
C LEU A 23 7.89 -5.09 5.62
N SER A 24 8.37 -4.29 6.57
CA SER A 24 7.55 -3.75 7.65
C SER A 24 6.40 -2.87 7.12
N GLN A 25 6.67 -1.98 6.15
CA GLN A 25 5.60 -1.19 5.52
C GLN A 25 4.64 -2.06 4.70
N TYR A 26 5.15 -3.11 4.04
CA TYR A 26 4.32 -4.05 3.31
C TYR A 26 3.38 -4.84 4.25
N GLN A 27 3.89 -5.31 5.39
CA GLN A 27 3.06 -5.96 6.41
C GLN A 27 2.02 -5.00 6.99
N HIS A 28 2.39 -3.75 7.24
CA HIS A 28 1.47 -2.72 7.70
C HIS A 28 0.34 -2.48 6.68
N PHE A 29 0.65 -2.45 5.39
CA PHE A 29 -0.35 -2.41 4.33
C PHE A 29 -1.28 -3.63 4.38
N MET A 30 -0.77 -4.84 4.51
CA MET A 30 -1.60 -6.04 4.63
C MET A 30 -2.55 -5.99 5.84
N CYS A 31 -2.11 -5.46 6.98
CA CYS A 31 -3.00 -5.22 8.12
C CYS A 31 -4.14 -4.26 7.75
N TYR A 32 -3.88 -3.18 7.01
CA TYR A 32 -4.94 -2.30 6.52
C TYR A 32 -5.88 -3.00 5.54
N VAL A 33 -5.36 -3.83 4.65
CA VAL A 33 -6.17 -4.64 3.72
C VAL A 33 -7.14 -5.53 4.49
N ASP A 34 -6.68 -6.19 5.56
CA ASP A 34 -7.52 -7.06 6.39
C ASP A 34 -8.57 -6.27 7.17
N ILE A 35 -8.19 -5.11 7.75
CA ILE A 35 -9.14 -4.21 8.42
C ILE A 35 -10.19 -3.72 7.43
N PHE A 36 -9.77 -3.29 6.25
CA PHE A 36 -10.67 -2.80 5.20
C PHE A 36 -11.62 -3.91 4.73
N LYS A 37 -11.16 -5.16 4.65
CA LYS A 37 -12.04 -6.31 4.36
C LYS A 37 -13.10 -6.54 5.44
N CYS A 38 -12.78 -6.28 6.71
CA CYS A 38 -13.74 -6.36 7.81
C CYS A 38 -14.72 -5.17 7.84
N SER A 39 -14.28 -3.96 7.46
CA SER A 39 -15.07 -2.72 7.48
C SER A 39 -14.73 -1.80 6.30
N PRO A 40 -15.30 -2.05 5.10
CA PRO A 40 -14.89 -1.35 3.87
C PRO A 40 -15.39 0.09 3.75
N LYS A 41 -16.23 0.54 4.70
CA LYS A 41 -16.80 1.89 4.72
C LYS A 41 -15.90 2.91 5.42
N GLU A 42 -14.85 2.44 6.08
CA GLU A 42 -13.96 3.28 6.86
C GLU A 42 -12.78 3.75 6.00
N TYR A 43 -12.76 5.04 5.68
CA TYR A 43 -11.61 5.66 5.01
C TYR A 43 -10.43 5.73 5.97
N ASN A 44 -9.28 5.17 5.55
CA ASN A 44 -8.05 5.23 6.33
C ASN A 44 -6.93 5.95 5.54
N GLN A 45 -6.64 7.19 5.92
CA GLN A 45 -5.56 7.98 5.31
C GLN A 45 -4.20 7.27 5.43
N GLY A 46 -3.94 6.57 6.53
CA GLY A 46 -2.70 5.84 6.75
C GLY A 46 -2.52 4.70 5.74
N MET A 47 -3.61 4.01 5.36
CA MET A 47 -3.58 3.01 4.29
C MET A 47 -3.18 3.63 2.95
N VAL A 48 -3.76 4.79 2.61
CA VAL A 48 -3.44 5.51 1.37
C VAL A 48 -1.97 5.94 1.34
N ASP A 49 -1.46 6.47 2.44
CA ASP A 49 -0.07 6.94 2.53
C ASP A 49 0.93 5.79 2.37
N VAL A 50 0.68 4.65 3.03
CA VAL A 50 1.51 3.45 2.89
C VAL A 50 1.40 2.85 1.50
N LEU A 51 0.20 2.82 0.91
CA LEU A 51 -0.02 2.35 -0.46
C LEU A 51 0.77 3.18 -1.48
N MET A 52 0.69 4.51 -1.37
CA MET A 52 1.43 5.44 -2.23
C MET A 52 2.94 5.28 -2.09
N PHE A 53 3.43 5.02 -0.87
CA PHE A 53 4.83 4.67 -0.65
C PHE A 53 5.19 3.35 -1.35
N LEU A 54 4.41 2.29 -1.14
CA LEU A 54 4.69 0.95 -1.68
C LEU A 54 4.72 0.96 -3.21
N ILE A 55 3.76 1.57 -3.89
CA ILE A 55 3.75 1.66 -5.36
C ILE A 55 5.05 2.27 -5.90
N GLN A 56 5.60 3.26 -5.20
CA GLN A 56 6.80 3.97 -5.65
C GLN A 56 8.11 3.19 -5.45
N VAL A 57 8.13 2.17 -4.58
CA VAL A 57 9.34 1.38 -4.29
C VAL A 57 9.21 -0.10 -4.63
N ALA A 58 7.99 -0.61 -4.87
CA ALA A 58 7.71 -2.02 -5.08
C ALA A 58 8.42 -2.61 -6.30
N ASN A 59 8.63 -1.80 -7.35
CA ASN A 59 9.42 -2.21 -8.51
C ASN A 59 10.86 -2.61 -8.16
N LEU A 60 11.45 -1.97 -7.14
CA LEU A 60 12.82 -2.29 -6.70
C LEU A 60 12.92 -3.65 -6.02
N TYR A 61 11.79 -4.23 -5.60
CA TYR A 61 11.70 -5.51 -4.91
C TYR A 61 10.88 -6.56 -5.67
N ASN A 62 10.52 -6.31 -6.94
CA ASN A 62 9.66 -7.19 -7.76
C ASN A 62 8.30 -7.49 -7.11
N LYS A 63 7.78 -6.57 -6.30
CA LYS A 63 6.51 -6.70 -5.57
C LYS A 63 5.36 -5.90 -6.19
N LEU A 64 5.62 -5.15 -7.27
CA LEU A 64 4.61 -4.25 -7.84
C LEU A 64 3.37 -5.02 -8.31
N ASN A 65 3.54 -6.09 -9.09
CA ASN A 65 2.41 -6.85 -9.62
C ASN A 65 1.51 -7.39 -8.50
N GLU A 66 2.10 -7.96 -7.45
CA GLU A 66 1.39 -8.46 -6.28
C GLU A 66 0.58 -7.35 -5.57
N ILE A 67 1.16 -6.16 -5.43
CA ILE A 67 0.46 -5.00 -4.85
C ILE A 67 -0.69 -4.55 -5.76
N ILE A 68 -0.47 -4.49 -7.08
CA ILE A 68 -1.52 -4.13 -8.05
C ILE A 68 -2.66 -5.14 -8.02
N ASP A 69 -2.35 -6.44 -7.97
CA ASP A 69 -3.36 -7.50 -7.91
C ASP A 69 -4.22 -7.38 -6.64
N ILE A 70 -3.59 -7.11 -5.47
CA ILE A 70 -4.32 -6.87 -4.21
C ILE A 70 -5.24 -5.65 -4.34
N ILE A 71 -4.75 -4.54 -4.90
CA ILE A 71 -5.54 -3.32 -5.10
C ILE A 71 -6.73 -3.61 -6.03
N VAL A 72 -6.50 -4.30 -7.15
CA VAL A 72 -7.55 -4.66 -8.10
C VAL A 72 -8.59 -5.56 -7.46
N ASP A 73 -8.17 -6.54 -6.65
CA ASP A 73 -9.07 -7.43 -5.93
C ASP A 73 -9.92 -6.68 -4.89
N LEU A 74 -9.29 -5.76 -4.14
CA LEU A 74 -10.00 -4.86 -3.23
C LEU A 74 -11.03 -4.00 -3.99
N PHE A 75 -10.62 -3.31 -5.05
CA PHE A 75 -11.55 -2.51 -5.84
C PHE A 75 -12.67 -3.36 -6.43
N LYS A 76 -12.42 -4.56 -6.94
CA LYS A 76 -13.49 -5.43 -7.44
C LYS A 76 -14.46 -5.82 -6.33
N THR A 77 -13.94 -6.28 -5.19
CA THR A 77 -14.74 -6.72 -4.04
C THR A 77 -15.59 -5.60 -3.45
N PHE A 78 -15.07 -4.37 -3.41
CA PHE A 78 -15.71 -3.23 -2.77
C PHE A 78 -16.34 -2.22 -3.75
N SER A 79 -16.14 -2.37 -5.07
CA SER A 79 -16.80 -1.53 -6.11
C SER A 79 -18.33 -1.65 -6.10
N VAL A 80 -18.87 -2.72 -5.51
CA VAL A 80 -20.30 -2.91 -5.31
C VAL A 80 -20.82 -2.07 -4.12
N GLU A 81 -19.96 -1.75 -3.14
CA GLU A 81 -20.29 -0.93 -1.96
C GLU A 81 -19.76 0.51 -2.02
N MET A 82 -18.82 0.80 -2.93
CA MET A 82 -18.24 2.12 -3.09
C MET A 82 -19.22 3.11 -3.71
N ASN A 83 -19.45 4.18 -2.96
CA ASN A 83 -20.20 5.38 -3.33
C ASN A 83 -19.91 5.80 -4.80
N PRO A 84 -20.93 6.10 -5.62
CA PRO A 84 -20.77 6.41 -7.05
C PRO A 84 -19.78 7.54 -7.37
N GLU A 85 -19.43 8.39 -6.40
CA GLU A 85 -18.54 9.55 -6.56
C GLU A 85 -17.07 9.18 -6.75
N LEU A 86 -16.65 7.96 -6.42
CA LEU A 86 -15.26 7.49 -6.64
C LEU A 86 -15.06 6.80 -8.00
N ARG A 87 -16.03 6.89 -8.92
CA ARG A 87 -15.99 6.32 -10.28
C ARG A 87 -15.43 7.27 -11.36
N ILE A 88 -14.58 8.23 -11.00
CA ILE A 88 -14.03 9.23 -11.95
C ILE A 88 -12.66 8.79 -12.44
#